data_AF-A0A6I1JUB4-F1
#
_entry.id   AF-A0A6I1JUB4-F1
#
_cell.length_a   1.000
_cell.length_b   1.000
_cell.length_c   1.000
_cell.angle_alpha   90.00
_cell.angle_beta   90.00
_cell.angle_gamma   90.00
#
_symmetry.space_group_name_H-M   'P 1'
#
loop_
_entity.id
_entity.type
_entity.pdbx_description
1 polymer ?
#
loop_
_entity_poly.entity_id
_entity_poly.type
_entity_poly.pdbx_seq_one_letter_code
_entity_poly.pdbx_strand_id
1 'polypeptide(L)'
;MKHWKLALGLAALVAVSGYAGVRLGLSLARRHDNRASAETWHESAMRSLNARIKLTPPQQEQARQAMDRAIGKFTGIRQQALAEAGEVVKELVAEVDASLTPEQRQEFAKMKPGPANITLDLLRVEPRQKTL
;
A
#
# COMPACT_ATOMS: atom_id res chain seq x y z
N MET A 1 17.30 31.47 -34.84
CA MET A 1 17.33 30.00 -35.05
C MET A 1 18.00 29.18 -33.92
N LYS A 2 18.32 29.74 -32.74
CA LYS A 2 18.99 28.99 -31.63
C LYS A 2 18.04 28.59 -30.48
N HIS A 3 16.82 29.10 -30.46
CA HIS A 3 15.85 28.93 -29.35
C HIS A 3 15.33 27.48 -29.21
N TRP A 4 15.21 26.75 -30.33
CA TRP A 4 14.80 25.34 -30.35
C TRP A 4 15.79 24.41 -29.61
N LYS A 5 17.09 24.66 -29.76
CA LYS A 5 18.14 23.89 -29.06
C LYS A 5 18.13 24.15 -27.56
N LEU A 6 17.83 25.40 -27.16
CA LEU A 6 17.63 25.77 -25.75
C LEU A 6 16.37 25.13 -25.17
N ALA A 7 15.26 25.13 -25.91
CA ALA A 7 14.02 24.49 -25.49
C ALA A 7 14.18 22.97 -25.29
N LEU A 8 14.90 22.29 -26.19
CA LEU A 8 15.22 20.86 -26.07
C LEU A 8 16.10 20.56 -24.85
N GLY A 9 17.09 21.40 -24.57
CA GLY A 9 17.95 21.24 -23.39
C GLY A 9 17.16 21.37 -22.08
N LEU A 10 16.26 22.35 -22.00
CA LEU A 10 15.38 22.54 -20.85
C LEU A 10 14.38 21.39 -20.69
N ALA A 11 13.77 20.92 -21.78
CA ALA A 11 12.85 19.80 -21.75
C ALA A 11 13.54 18.50 -21.27
N ALA A 12 14.77 18.24 -21.73
CA ALA A 12 15.56 17.10 -21.28
C ALA A 12 15.91 17.20 -19.78
N LEU A 13 16.26 18.39 -19.30
CA LEU A 13 16.56 18.61 -17.87
C LEU A 13 15.33 18.37 -16.98
N VAL A 14 14.16 18.85 -17.40
CA VAL A 14 12.88 18.62 -16.70
C VAL A 14 12.51 17.14 -16.71
N ALA A 15 12.70 16.44 -17.83
CA ALA A 15 12.42 15.01 -17.92
C ALA A 15 13.33 14.18 -17.00
N VAL A 16 14.63 14.48 -16.94
CA VAL A 16 15.58 13.77 -16.09
C VAL A 16 15.32 14.03 -14.60
N SER A 17 15.07 15.29 -14.23
CA SER A 17 14.75 15.66 -12.84
C SER A 17 13.38 15.11 -12.40
N GLY A 18 12.37 15.16 -13.26
CA GLY A 18 11.06 14.55 -13.03
C GLY A 18 11.16 13.03 -12.86
N TYR A 19 11.94 12.35 -13.70
CA TYR A 19 12.14 10.90 -13.61
C TYR A 19 12.87 10.48 -12.32
N ALA A 20 13.92 11.22 -11.94
CA ALA A 20 14.62 11.02 -10.68
C ALA A 20 13.70 11.29 -9.48
N GLY A 21 12.91 12.36 -9.54
CA GLY A 21 11.91 12.71 -8.52
C GLY A 21 10.81 11.66 -8.38
N VAL A 22 10.30 11.10 -9.48
CA VAL A 22 9.29 10.01 -9.46
C VAL A 22 9.89 8.72 -8.92
N ARG A 23 11.12 8.35 -9.30
CA ARG A 23 11.77 7.16 -8.74
C ARG A 23 12.11 7.31 -7.26
N LEU A 24 12.59 8.47 -6.83
CA LEU A 24 12.86 8.76 -5.43
C LEU A 24 11.55 8.86 -4.63
N GLY A 25 10.51 9.47 -5.19
CA GLY A 25 9.18 9.57 -4.61
C GLY A 25 8.52 8.20 -4.45
N LEU A 26 8.56 7.34 -5.46
CA LEU A 26 8.08 5.95 -5.38
C LEU A 26 8.90 5.11 -4.39
N SER A 27 10.23 5.29 -4.35
CA SER A 27 11.10 4.64 -3.38
C SER A 27 10.79 5.09 -1.95
N LEU A 28 10.58 6.39 -1.73
CA LEU A 28 10.22 6.96 -0.44
C LEU A 28 8.80 6.61 -0.02
N ALA A 29 7.84 6.55 -0.94
CA ALA A 29 6.46 6.11 -0.68
C ALA A 29 6.42 4.63 -0.28
N ARG A 30 7.15 3.76 -0.99
CA ARG A 30 7.34 2.35 -0.58
C ARG A 30 8.06 2.24 0.76
N ARG A 31 9.02 3.13 1.05
CA ARG A 31 9.68 3.22 2.36
C ARG A 31 8.75 3.76 3.46
N HIS A 32 7.73 4.55 3.14
CA HIS A 32 6.77 5.05 4.10
C HIS A 32 5.74 3.98 4.47
N ASP A 33 5.29 3.18 3.49
CA ASP A 33 4.47 1.97 3.73
C ASP A 33 5.28 0.90 4.50
N ASN A 34 6.60 0.84 4.29
CA ASN A 34 7.54 0.00 5.04
C ASN A 34 8.12 0.62 6.32
N ARG A 35 7.75 1.86 6.72
CA ARG A 35 8.27 2.49 7.94
C ARG A 35 7.51 2.08 9.21
N ALA A 36 6.33 1.51 9.04
CA ALA A 36 5.74 0.58 10.00
C ALA A 36 6.06 -0.88 9.59
N SER A 37 7.26 -1.15 9.07
CA SER A 37 7.66 -2.52 8.71
C SER A 37 7.45 -3.42 9.90
N ALA A 38 6.87 -4.59 9.63
CA ALA A 38 6.72 -5.64 10.63
C ALA A 38 8.04 -5.93 11.35
N GLU A 39 9.17 -5.76 10.66
CA GLU A 39 10.53 -5.88 11.20
C GLU A 39 10.89 -4.77 12.21
N THR A 40 10.54 -3.50 11.93
CA THR A 40 10.75 -2.41 12.90
C THR A 40 9.85 -2.56 14.13
N TRP A 41 8.60 -3.02 13.92
CA TRP A 41 7.70 -3.36 15.03
C TRP A 41 8.20 -4.56 15.83
N HIS A 42 8.69 -5.61 15.17
CA HIS A 42 9.24 -6.82 15.80
C HIS A 42 10.41 -6.45 16.72
N GLU A 43 11.39 -5.69 16.23
CA GLU A 43 12.53 -5.25 17.04
C GLU A 43 12.14 -4.32 18.19
N SER A 44 11.11 -3.49 18.01
CA SER A 44 10.56 -2.66 19.09
C SER A 44 9.83 -3.49 20.16
N ALA A 45 9.04 -4.47 19.73
CA ALA A 45 8.29 -5.38 20.60
C ALA A 45 9.24 -6.26 21.42
N MET A 46 10.27 -6.84 20.79
CA MET A 46 11.28 -7.65 21.49
C MET A 46 12.08 -6.84 22.50
N ARG A 47 12.49 -5.61 22.15
CA ARG A 47 13.14 -4.70 23.11
C ARG A 47 12.23 -4.41 24.31
N SER A 48 10.96 -4.14 24.07
CA SER A 48 9.98 -3.85 25.13
C SER A 48 9.72 -5.06 26.04
N LEU A 49 9.58 -6.25 25.45
CA LEU A 49 9.42 -7.51 26.17
C LEU A 49 10.64 -7.81 27.04
N ASN A 50 11.84 -7.67 26.48
CA ASN A 50 13.06 -7.94 27.22
C ASN A 50 13.30 -6.92 28.35
N ALA A 51 12.99 -5.65 28.13
CA ALA A 51 13.14 -4.61 29.14
C ALA A 51 12.25 -4.83 30.37
N ARG A 52 11.04 -5.38 30.18
CA ARG A 52 10.05 -5.57 31.25
C ARG A 52 10.12 -6.94 31.90
N ILE A 53 10.32 -7.99 31.10
CA ILE A 53 10.17 -9.38 31.54
C ILE A 53 11.54 -10.08 31.67
N LYS A 54 12.62 -9.48 31.13
CA LYS A 54 14.00 -10.01 31.18
C LYS A 54 14.08 -11.47 30.75
N LEU A 55 13.63 -11.73 29.53
CA LEU A 55 13.59 -13.08 28.98
C LEU A 55 15.00 -13.68 28.93
N THR A 56 15.12 -14.95 29.31
CA THR A 56 16.35 -15.73 29.09
C THR A 56 16.64 -15.90 27.59
N PRO A 57 17.89 -16.17 27.17
CA PRO A 57 18.19 -16.33 25.74
C PRO A 57 17.31 -17.38 25.02
N PRO A 58 17.03 -18.58 25.60
CA PRO A 58 16.10 -19.53 24.99
C PRO A 58 14.67 -18.99 24.84
N GLN A 59 14.19 -18.21 25.82
CA GLN A 59 12.84 -17.61 25.76
C GLN A 59 12.75 -16.46 24.74
N GLN A 60 13.84 -15.70 24.56
CA GLN A 60 13.90 -14.66 23.54
C GLN A 60 13.75 -15.27 22.14
N GLU A 61 14.43 -16.40 21.89
CA GLU A 61 14.32 -17.11 20.62
C GLU A 61 12.90 -17.64 20.38
N GLN A 62 12.27 -18.24 21.39
CA GLN A 62 10.88 -18.68 21.29
C GLN A 62 9.91 -17.52 21.03
N ALA A 63 10.12 -16.37 21.67
CA ALA A 63 9.30 -15.18 21.47
C ALA A 63 9.45 -14.62 20.05
N ARG A 64 10.68 -14.54 19.53
CA ARG A 64 10.96 -14.12 18.14
C ARG A 64 10.23 -15.00 17.14
N GLN A 65 10.37 -16.32 17.25
CA GLN A 65 9.69 -17.25 16.37
C GLN A 65 8.16 -17.14 16.45
N ALA A 66 7.62 -16.85 17.64
CA ALA A 66 6.18 -16.61 17.79
C ALA A 66 5.73 -15.31 17.08
N MET A 67 6.52 -14.24 17.18
CA MET A 67 6.25 -12.98 16.50
C MET A 67 6.34 -13.13 14.98
N ASP A 68 7.36 -13.84 14.46
CA ASP A 68 7.51 -14.08 13.01
C ASP A 68 6.31 -14.84 12.44
N ARG A 69 5.86 -15.89 13.15
CA ARG A 69 4.62 -16.60 12.78
C ARG A 69 3.40 -15.70 12.77
N ALA A 70 3.27 -14.80 13.74
CA ALA A 70 2.14 -13.87 13.81
C ALA A 70 2.18 -12.84 12.67
N ILE A 71 3.36 -12.29 12.37
CA ILE A 71 3.58 -11.38 11.23
C ILE A 71 3.23 -12.05 9.91
N GLY A 72 3.65 -13.31 9.72
CA GLY A 72 3.28 -14.09 8.54
C GLY A 72 1.76 -14.24 8.40
N LYS A 73 1.05 -14.54 9.50
CA LYS A 73 -0.42 -14.62 9.51
C LYS A 73 -1.07 -13.28 9.16
N PHE A 74 -0.63 -12.17 9.75
CA PHE A 74 -1.16 -10.84 9.42
C PHE A 74 -0.94 -10.47 7.95
N THR A 75 0.22 -10.84 7.40
CA THR A 75 0.53 -10.61 5.99
C THR A 75 -0.42 -11.41 5.09
N GLY A 76 -0.68 -12.68 5.42
CA GLY A 76 -1.67 -13.50 4.72
C GLY A 76 -3.09 -12.91 4.78
N ILE A 77 -3.53 -12.46 5.95
CA ILE A 77 -4.83 -11.79 6.14
C ILE A 77 -4.93 -10.54 5.26
N ARG A 78 -3.89 -9.69 5.23
CA ARG A 78 -3.86 -8.50 4.38
C ARG A 78 -3.99 -8.85 2.90
N GLN A 79 -3.27 -9.87 2.43
CA GLN A 79 -3.34 -10.30 1.03
C GLN A 79 -4.73 -10.83 0.67
N GLN A 80 -5.32 -11.66 1.55
CA GLN A 80 -6.66 -12.19 1.35
C GLN A 80 -7.71 -11.07 1.30
N ALA A 81 -7.68 -10.13 2.25
CA ALA A 81 -8.62 -9.02 2.28
C ALA A 81 -8.53 -8.12 1.03
N LEU A 82 -7.32 -7.89 0.52
CA LEU A 82 -7.13 -7.14 -0.74
C LEU A 82 -7.69 -7.91 -1.95
N ALA A 83 -7.52 -9.22 -2.00
CA ALA A 83 -8.08 -10.05 -3.06
C ALA A 83 -9.62 -10.04 -3.04
N GLU A 84 -10.22 -10.23 -1.86
CA GLU A 84 -11.67 -10.20 -1.68
C GLU A 84 -12.24 -8.82 -2.04
N ALA A 85 -11.62 -7.72 -1.57
CA ALA A 85 -12.02 -6.37 -1.94
C ALA A 85 -11.92 -6.13 -3.46
N GLY A 86 -10.92 -6.71 -4.12
CA GLY A 86 -10.74 -6.59 -5.56
C GLY A 86 -11.83 -7.28 -6.37
N GLU A 87 -12.29 -8.46 -5.96
CA GLU A 87 -13.42 -9.13 -6.61
C GLU A 87 -14.72 -8.33 -6.43
N VAL A 88 -14.98 -7.77 -5.24
CA VAL A 88 -16.15 -6.89 -5.02
C VAL A 88 -16.13 -5.67 -5.95
N VAL A 89 -14.98 -5.02 -6.10
CA VAL A 89 -14.85 -3.86 -7.01
C VAL A 89 -15.06 -4.28 -8.47
N LYS A 90 -14.56 -5.44 -8.87
CA LYS A 90 -14.74 -5.97 -10.22
C LYS A 90 -16.20 -6.29 -10.52
N GLU A 91 -16.91 -6.89 -9.58
CA GLU A 91 -18.35 -7.14 -9.69
C GLU A 91 -19.13 -5.84 -9.84
N LEU A 92 -18.86 -4.84 -8.98
CA LEU A 92 -19.45 -3.51 -9.07
C LEU A 92 -19.20 -2.85 -10.43
N VAL A 93 -17.97 -2.91 -10.94
CA VAL A 93 -17.62 -2.36 -12.26
C VAL A 93 -18.41 -3.06 -13.37
N ALA A 94 -18.57 -4.39 -13.31
CA ALA A 94 -19.32 -5.15 -14.31
C ALA A 94 -20.82 -4.80 -14.28
N GLU A 95 -21.41 -4.67 -13.08
CA GLU A 95 -22.80 -4.28 -12.91
C GLU A 95 -23.07 -2.88 -13.45
N VAL A 96 -22.21 -1.91 -13.13
CA VAL A 96 -22.30 -0.56 -13.66
C VAL A 96 -22.16 -0.57 -15.19
N ASP A 97 -21.13 -1.22 -15.75
CA ASP A 97 -20.90 -1.27 -17.21
C ASP A 97 -22.12 -1.82 -17.98
N ALA A 98 -22.78 -2.85 -17.44
CA ALA A 98 -23.97 -3.45 -18.04
C ALA A 98 -25.16 -2.47 -18.11
N SER A 99 -25.25 -1.53 -17.16
CA SER A 99 -26.33 -0.53 -17.10
C SER A 99 -26.15 0.66 -18.04
N LEU A 100 -24.96 0.84 -18.62
CA LEU A 100 -24.60 2.03 -19.39
C LEU A 100 -24.87 1.89 -20.89
N THR A 101 -25.18 3.02 -21.54
CA THR A 101 -25.22 3.12 -23.01
C THR A 101 -23.81 2.96 -23.61
N PRO A 102 -23.69 2.62 -24.91
CA PRO A 102 -22.39 2.46 -25.56
C PRO A 102 -21.48 3.69 -25.43
N GLU A 103 -22.04 4.90 -25.53
CA GLU A 103 -21.31 6.16 -25.40
C GLU A 103 -20.81 6.37 -23.97
N GLN A 104 -21.65 6.06 -22.98
CA GLN A 104 -21.30 6.16 -21.56
C GLN A 104 -20.21 5.15 -21.16
N ARG A 105 -20.20 3.95 -21.75
CA ARG A 105 -19.16 2.93 -21.49
C ARG A 105 -17.77 3.42 -21.90
N GLN A 106 -17.65 4.20 -22.96
CA GLN A 106 -16.36 4.75 -23.39
C GLN A 106 -15.77 5.71 -22.37
N GLU A 107 -16.61 6.55 -21.76
CA GLU A 107 -16.17 7.43 -20.68
C GLU A 107 -15.90 6.66 -19.38
N PHE A 108 -16.76 5.70 -19.04
CA PHE A 108 -16.60 4.86 -17.86
C PHE A 108 -15.30 4.04 -17.89
N ALA A 109 -14.88 3.56 -19.06
CA ALA A 109 -13.62 2.84 -19.23
C ALA A 109 -12.38 3.63 -18.77
N LYS A 110 -12.40 4.97 -18.86
CA LYS A 110 -11.31 5.85 -18.41
C LYS A 110 -11.26 6.01 -16.89
N MET A 111 -12.36 5.69 -16.20
CA MET A 111 -12.54 5.86 -14.76
C MET A 111 -12.40 4.55 -13.98
N LYS A 112 -12.32 3.40 -14.67
CA LYS A 112 -12.24 2.09 -14.00
C LYS A 112 -11.03 2.03 -13.06
N PRO A 113 -11.22 1.64 -11.79
CA PRO A 113 -10.11 1.52 -10.86
C PRO A 113 -9.17 0.42 -11.33
N GLY A 114 -7.87 0.73 -11.39
CA GLY A 114 -6.84 -0.27 -11.63
C GLY A 114 -6.59 -1.12 -10.36
N PRO A 115 -5.96 -2.30 -10.48
CA PRO A 115 -5.65 -3.16 -9.34
C PRO A 115 -4.83 -2.46 -8.24
N ALA A 116 -3.98 -1.51 -8.63
CA ALA A 116 -3.16 -0.73 -7.69
C ALA A 116 -3.95 0.32 -6.88
N ASN A 117 -5.20 0.62 -7.25
CA ASN A 117 -6.05 1.60 -6.58
C ASN A 117 -6.94 0.97 -5.50
N ILE A 118 -6.97 -0.37 -5.42
CA ILE A 118 -7.70 -1.10 -4.39
C ILE A 118 -6.77 -1.26 -3.19
N THR A 119 -6.98 -0.44 -2.16
CA THR A 119 -6.20 -0.46 -0.92
C THR A 119 -7.08 -0.85 0.26
N LEU A 120 -6.46 -1.23 1.39
CA LEU A 120 -7.19 -1.52 2.62
C LEU A 120 -7.91 -0.30 3.20
N ASP A 121 -7.61 0.92 2.73
CA ASP A 121 -8.33 2.13 3.15
C ASP A 121 -9.81 2.10 2.76
N LEU A 122 -10.15 1.34 1.72
CA LEU A 122 -11.54 1.07 1.32
C LEU A 122 -12.33 0.33 2.40
N LEU A 123 -11.64 -0.42 3.27
CA LEU A 123 -12.22 -1.20 4.36
C LEU A 123 -12.20 -0.44 5.70
N ARG A 124 -11.95 0.87 5.69
CA ARG A 124 -11.91 1.68 6.91
C ARG A 124 -13.29 1.75 7.54
N VAL A 125 -13.48 1.04 8.63
CA VAL A 125 -14.70 1.07 9.46
C VAL A 125 -14.51 2.11 10.57
N GLU A 126 -15.45 3.05 10.72
CA GLU A 126 -15.45 3.93 11.89
C GLU A 126 -15.74 3.13 13.17
N PRO A 127 -15.06 3.42 14.29
CA PRO A 127 -15.30 2.70 15.54
C PRO A 127 -16.76 2.89 15.96
N ARG A 128 -17.48 1.78 16.10
CA ARG A 128 -18.88 1.74 16.57
C ARG A 128 -18.97 2.57 17.86
N GLN A 129 -19.68 3.71 17.79
CA GLN A 129 -19.93 4.54 18.97
C GLN A 129 -20.60 3.66 20.04
N LYS A 130 -19.97 3.57 21.21
CA LYS A 130 -20.57 2.90 22.36
C LYS A 130 -21.73 3.79 22.81
N THR A 131 -22.96 3.39 22.50
CA THR A 131 -24.13 3.92 23.19
C THR A 131 -24.00 3.50 24.65
N LEU A 132 -23.83 4.49 25.53
CA LEU A 132 -23.77 4.33 26.98
C LEU A 132 -25.12 3.86 27.53
#